data_AF-A0A930QMA4-F1
#
_entry.id   AF-A0A930QMA4-F1
#
_cell.length_a   1.000
_cell.length_b   1.000
_cell.length_c   1.000
_cell.angle_alpha   90.00
_cell.angle_beta   90.00
_cell.angle_gamma   90.00
#
_symmetry.space_group_name_H-M   'P 1'
#
loop_
_entity.id
_entity.type
_entity.pdbx_description
1 polymer ?
#
loop_
_entity_poly.entity_id
_entity_poly.type
_entity_poly.pdbx_seq_one_letter_code
_entity_poly.pdbx_strand_id
1 'polypeptide(L)'
;MLLKSIKLENFRQFADGQIDFSTDPAQNVTLIIGENGTGKTTFAQAFFWCLYGETTFTDKNLLNRNVSESMTPDQTETVKVVLTLTHGSADYQIIRTQEYKKSYSNKVQGANTVL
;
A
#
# COMPACT_ATOMS: atom_id res chain seq x y z
N MET A 1 0.65 20.52 -5.11
CA MET A 1 0.13 19.24 -4.62
C MET A 1 0.28 19.23 -3.10
N LEU A 2 -0.76 18.88 -2.35
CA LEU A 2 -0.76 18.76 -0.90
C LEU A 2 -1.28 17.38 -0.53
N LEU A 3 -0.46 16.54 0.12
CA LEU A 3 -0.89 15.22 0.57
C LEU A 3 -1.73 15.37 1.84
N LYS A 4 -2.86 14.66 1.94
CA LYS A 4 -3.72 14.65 3.13
C LYS A 4 -3.52 13.38 3.94
N SER A 5 -3.65 12.23 3.30
CA SER A 5 -3.50 10.94 3.97
C SER A 5 -3.17 9.83 3.00
N ILE A 6 -2.58 8.76 3.53
CA ILE A 6 -2.43 7.48 2.83
C ILE A 6 -2.92 6.35 3.74
N LYS A 7 -3.73 5.45 3.18
CA LYS A 7 -4.22 4.23 3.84
C LYS A 7 -3.73 3.00 3.08
N LEU A 8 -3.25 1.99 3.78
CA LEU A 8 -2.71 0.74 3.27
C LEU A 8 -3.50 -0.41 3.87
N GLU A 9 -3.94 -1.34 3.02
CA GLU A 9 -4.62 -2.57 3.43
C GLU A 9 -3.88 -3.75 2.77
N ASN A 10 -3.48 -4.72 3.60
CA ASN A 10 -2.76 -5.94 3.23
C ASN A 10 -1.45 -5.71 2.44
N PHE A 11 -0.78 -4.58 2.62
CA PHE A 11 0.46 -4.25 1.91
C PHE A 11 1.69 -4.67 2.70
N ARG A 12 2.30 -5.80 2.32
CA ARG A 12 3.49 -6.38 2.97
C ARG A 12 3.25 -6.51 4.47
N GLN A 13 4.18 -6.07 5.32
CA GLN A 13 4.03 -6.01 6.77
C GLN A 13 2.80 -5.22 7.30
N PHE A 14 2.17 -4.36 6.50
CA PHE A 14 0.99 -3.58 6.91
C PHE A 14 -0.28 -4.36 6.60
N ALA A 15 -0.91 -4.97 7.60
CA ALA A 15 -2.24 -5.56 7.45
C ALA A 15 -3.29 -4.45 7.30
N ASP A 16 -3.22 -3.44 8.17
CA ASP A 16 -3.93 -2.16 8.05
C ASP A 16 -2.98 -1.06 8.53
N GLY A 17 -3.06 0.12 7.94
CA GLY A 17 -2.22 1.25 8.29
C GLY A 17 -2.70 2.54 7.66
N GLN A 18 -2.62 3.64 8.41
CA GLN A 18 -2.96 4.97 7.94
C GLN A 18 -1.95 5.99 8.47
N ILE A 19 -1.59 6.93 7.61
CA ILE A 19 -0.83 8.12 8.01
C ILE A 19 -1.53 9.35 7.45
N ASP A 20 -1.80 10.29 8.34
CA ASP A 20 -2.26 11.63 7.97
C ASP A 20 -1.03 12.55 7.87
N PHE A 21 -0.90 13.21 6.74
CA PHE A 21 0.18 14.15 6.48
C PHE A 21 -0.18 15.52 7.04
N SER A 22 0.84 16.31 7.36
CA SER A 22 0.60 17.68 7.78
C SER A 22 0.07 18.50 6.61
N THR A 23 -1.04 19.18 6.86
CA THR A 23 -1.67 20.12 5.94
C THR A 23 -1.61 21.55 6.44
N ASP A 24 -1.02 21.78 7.62
CA ASP A 24 -0.83 23.10 8.21
C ASP A 24 0.38 23.80 7.55
N PRO A 25 0.19 24.99 6.94
CA PRO A 25 1.28 25.77 6.36
C PRO A 25 2.39 26.13 7.37
N ALA A 26 2.07 26.26 8.66
CA ALA A 26 3.04 26.55 9.72
C ALA A 26 3.74 25.30 10.26
N GLN A 27 3.18 24.11 10.05
CA GLN A 27 3.73 22.83 10.48
C GLN A 27 3.91 21.86 9.30
N ASN A 28 4.43 22.34 8.17
CA ASN A 28 4.40 21.65 6.87
C ASN A 28 5.31 20.41 6.71
N VAL A 29 5.84 19.85 7.81
CA VAL A 29 6.73 18.68 7.80
C VAL A 29 6.09 17.55 8.59
N THR A 30 5.98 16.37 7.94
CA THR A 30 5.63 15.12 8.61
C THR A 30 6.87 14.25 8.76
N LEU A 31 7.24 13.94 10.00
CA LEU A 31 8.35 13.06 10.32
C LEU A 31 7.84 11.67 10.70
N ILE A 32 8.24 10.65 9.94
CA ILE A 32 7.92 9.24 10.23
C ILE A 32 9.16 8.59 10.85
N ILE A 33 9.11 8.33 12.16
CA ILE A 33 10.19 7.67 12.91
C ILE A 33 9.82 6.22 13.16
N GLY A 34 10.80 5.34 12.99
CA GLY A 34 10.67 3.92 13.31
C GLY A 34 12.04 3.27 13.26
N GLU A 35 12.17 2.12 13.92
CA GLU A 35 13.42 1.36 13.92
C GLU A 35 13.70 0.71 12.55
N ASN A 36 14.89 0.14 12.38
CA ASN A 36 15.19 -0.64 11.18
C ASN A 36 14.32 -1.90 11.14
N GLY A 37 13.82 -2.25 9.95
CA GLY A 37 12.92 -3.40 9.78
C GLY A 37 11.44 -3.13 10.09
N THR A 38 11.08 -1.99 10.70
CA THR A 38 9.66 -1.60 10.90
C THR A 38 8.98 -1.11 9.62
N GLY A 39 9.71 -1.13 8.50
CA GLY A 39 9.34 -0.83 7.10
C GLY A 39 8.81 0.57 6.80
N LYS A 40 9.55 1.56 7.29
CA LYS A 40 9.59 2.91 6.70
C LYS A 40 9.82 2.87 5.18
N THR A 41 10.77 2.08 4.69
CA THR A 41 11.01 1.91 3.25
C THR A 41 9.82 1.25 2.55
N THR A 42 9.19 0.26 3.20
CA THR A 42 7.99 -0.39 2.69
C THR A 42 6.84 0.59 2.53
N PHE A 43 6.65 1.48 3.51
CA PHE A 43 5.67 2.57 3.43
C PHE A 43 5.96 3.52 2.25
N ALA A 44 7.22 3.95 2.09
CA ALA A 44 7.60 4.79 0.94
C ALA A 44 7.31 4.08 -0.40
N GLN A 45 7.57 2.78 -0.50
CA GLN A 45 7.23 1.98 -1.68
C GLN A 45 5.72 1.85 -1.91
N ALA A 46 4.89 1.79 -0.86
CA ALA A 46 3.43 1.79 -1.01
C ALA A 46 2.91 3.10 -1.64
N PHE A 47 3.51 4.22 -1.27
CA PHE A 47 3.23 5.52 -1.88
C PHE A 47 3.59 5.53 -3.38
N PHE A 48 4.81 5.08 -3.74
CA PHE A 48 5.22 4.96 -5.14
C PHE A 48 4.33 4.00 -5.93
N TRP A 49 3.99 2.85 -5.34
CA TRP A 49 3.12 1.88 -5.96
C TRP A 49 1.73 2.44 -6.22
N CYS A 50 1.13 3.16 -5.26
CA CYS A 50 -0.19 3.77 -5.43
C CYS A 50 -0.20 4.72 -6.65
N LEU A 51 0.79 5.59 -6.76
CA LEU A 51 0.90 6.58 -7.84
C LEU A 51 1.27 5.95 -9.19
N TYR A 52 2.30 5.10 -9.21
CA TYR A 52 2.97 4.70 -10.46
C TYR A 52 2.81 3.22 -10.79
N GLY A 53 2.37 2.39 -9.85
CA GLY A 53 2.18 0.95 -10.04
C GLY A 53 3.44 0.12 -9.87
N GLU A 54 4.55 0.73 -9.52
CA GLU A 54 5.85 0.08 -9.45
C GLU A 54 6.35 0.00 -8.01
N THR A 55 7.11 -1.08 -7.74
CA THR A 55 7.91 -1.22 -6.53
C THR A 55 9.30 -1.74 -6.88
N THR A 56 10.29 -1.36 -6.09
CA THR A 56 11.69 -1.80 -6.24
C THR A 56 11.99 -3.11 -5.52
N PHE A 57 10.97 -3.76 -4.94
CA PHE A 57 11.16 -5.04 -4.27
C PHE A 57 11.59 -6.15 -5.25
N THR A 58 12.52 -6.99 -4.81
CA THR A 58 12.94 -8.20 -5.53
C THR A 58 11.79 -9.19 -5.63
N ASP A 59 11.11 -9.45 -4.51
CA ASP A 59 9.86 -10.21 -4.49
C ASP A 59 8.70 -9.30 -4.90
N LYS A 60 7.94 -9.67 -5.93
CA LYS A 60 6.82 -8.87 -6.44
C LYS A 60 5.51 -9.12 -5.69
N ASN A 61 5.45 -10.07 -4.76
CA ASN A 61 4.26 -10.29 -3.96
C ASN A 61 4.09 -9.15 -2.94
N LEU A 62 3.04 -8.36 -3.10
CA LEU A 62 2.72 -7.24 -2.21
C LEU A 62 1.80 -7.67 -1.06
N LEU A 63 1.18 -8.85 -1.13
CA LEU A 63 0.23 -9.29 -0.12
C LEU A 63 0.91 -9.46 1.25
N ASN A 64 0.19 -9.07 2.30
CA ASN A 64 0.61 -9.30 3.66
C ASN A 64 0.81 -10.80 3.91
N ARG A 65 1.92 -11.12 4.57
CA ARG A 65 2.34 -12.51 4.80
C ARG A 65 1.34 -13.27 5.68
N ASN A 66 0.89 -12.68 6.77
CA ASN A 66 -0.04 -13.33 7.70
C ASN A 66 -1.39 -13.58 7.02
N VAL A 67 -1.84 -12.64 6.17
CA VAL A 67 -3.04 -12.78 5.34
C VAL A 67 -2.87 -13.92 4.33
N SER A 68 -1.75 -13.94 3.60
CA SER A 68 -1.40 -15.03 2.68
C SER A 68 -1.38 -16.41 3.36
N GLU A 69 -0.88 -16.49 4.58
CA GLU A 69 -0.78 -17.73 5.36
C GLU A 69 -2.16 -18.19 5.86
N SER A 70 -3.04 -17.26 6.27
CA SER A 70 -4.38 -17.56 6.78
C SER A 70 -5.42 -17.87 5.70
N MET A 71 -5.17 -17.49 4.44
CA MET A 71 -6.05 -17.80 3.31
C MET A 71 -6.28 -19.31 3.15
N THR A 72 -7.50 -19.69 2.81
CA THR A 72 -7.88 -21.05 2.38
C THR A 72 -7.74 -21.21 0.85
N PRO A 73 -7.66 -22.44 0.31
CA PRO A 73 -7.67 -22.65 -1.13
C PRO A 73 -8.89 -22.01 -1.81
N ASP A 74 -8.68 -21.44 -2.99
CA ASP A 74 -9.66 -20.67 -3.78
C ASP A 74 -10.08 -19.31 -3.19
N GLN A 75 -9.61 -18.98 -1.98
CA GLN A 75 -9.81 -17.65 -1.39
C GLN A 75 -9.03 -16.58 -2.17
N THR A 76 -9.64 -15.40 -2.21
CA THR A 76 -9.10 -14.19 -2.80
C THR A 76 -8.97 -13.12 -1.74
N GLU A 77 -7.86 -12.39 -1.75
CA GLU A 77 -7.59 -11.23 -0.91
C GLU A 77 -7.09 -10.07 -1.75
N THR A 78 -7.30 -8.84 -1.28
CA THR A 78 -6.92 -7.62 -2.01
C THR A 78 -5.88 -6.83 -1.23
N VAL A 79 -4.81 -6.45 -1.92
CA VAL A 79 -3.92 -5.37 -1.51
C VAL A 79 -4.50 -4.06 -2.00
N LYS A 80 -4.59 -3.05 -1.13
CA LYS A 80 -5.14 -1.74 -1.50
C LYS A 80 -4.33 -0.62 -0.88
N VAL A 81 -4.06 0.42 -1.67
CA VAL A 81 -3.49 1.68 -1.17
C VAL A 81 -4.36 2.83 -1.67
N VAL A 82 -4.74 3.70 -0.74
CA VAL A 82 -5.57 4.88 -0.99
C VAL A 82 -4.76 6.11 -0.61
N LEU A 83 -4.50 6.99 -1.57
CA LEU A 83 -3.83 8.27 -1.36
C LEU A 83 -4.82 9.42 -1.56
N THR A 84 -4.99 10.25 -0.55
CA THR A 84 -5.84 11.45 -0.62
C THR A 84 -4.94 12.69 -0.72
N LEU A 85 -5.21 13.57 -1.69
CA LEU A 85 -4.41 14.77 -1.93
C LEU A 85 -5.24 15.91 -2.50
N THR A 86 -4.76 17.14 -2.37
CA THR A 86 -5.25 18.32 -3.10
C THR A 86 -4.27 18.70 -4.19
N HIS A 87 -4.78 18.94 -5.40
CA HIS A 87 -3.98 19.48 -6.50
C HIS A 87 -4.73 20.63 -7.17
N GLY A 88 -4.17 21.84 -7.10
CA GLY A 88 -4.90 23.06 -7.46
C GLY A 88 -6.05 23.31 -6.48
N SER A 89 -7.26 23.51 -7.00
CA SER A 89 -8.48 23.70 -6.23
C SER A 89 -9.28 22.41 -5.98
N ALA A 90 -8.81 21.27 -6.51
CA ALA A 90 -9.55 20.01 -6.46
C ALA A 90 -8.92 19.02 -5.49
N ASP A 91 -9.79 18.29 -4.81
CA ASP A 91 -9.45 17.14 -3.97
C ASP A 91 -9.54 15.86 -4.78
N TYR A 92 -8.54 15.00 -4.62
CA TYR A 92 -8.39 13.74 -5.32
C TYR A 92 -8.21 12.59 -4.35
N GLN A 93 -8.68 11.43 -4.77
CA GLN A 93 -8.36 10.16 -4.16
C GLN A 93 -7.82 9.22 -5.23
N ILE A 94 -6.58 8.79 -5.07
CA ILE A 94 -5.92 7.81 -5.93
C ILE A 94 -6.03 6.47 -5.20
N ILE A 95 -6.66 5.50 -5.85
CA ILE A 95 -6.86 4.16 -5.30
C ILE A 95 -6.17 3.18 -6.23
N ARG A 96 -5.27 2.37 -5.68
CA ARG A 96 -4.70 1.24 -6.40
C ARG A 96 -4.96 -0.05 -5.64
N THR A 97 -5.39 -1.06 -6.36
CA THR A 97 -5.69 -2.40 -5.84
C THR A 97 -4.96 -3.46 -6.63
N GLN A 98 -4.59 -4.55 -5.98
CA GLN A 98 -4.16 -5.78 -6.62
C GLN A 98 -4.77 -6.98 -5.90
N GLU A 99 -5.46 -7.81 -6.65
CA GLU A 99 -6.07 -9.03 -6.16
C GLU A 99 -5.04 -10.16 -6.12
N TYR A 100 -5.11 -11.01 -5.09
CA TYR A 100 -4.29 -12.20 -4.91
C TYR A 100 -5.19 -13.40 -4.63
N LYS A 101 -4.96 -14.50 -5.35
CA LYS A 101 -5.72 -15.75 -5.19
C LYS A 101 -4.84 -16.88 -4.69
N LYS A 102 -5.34 -17.65 -3.72
CA LYS A 102 -4.65 -18.85 -3.24
C LYS A 102 -5.11 -20.08 -4.03
N SER A 103 -4.16 -20.74 -4.67
CA SER A 103 -4.40 -21.99 -5.37
C SER A 103 -4.50 -23.17 -4.40
N TYR A 104 -5.09 -24.27 -4.86
CA TYR A 104 -5.08 -25.56 -4.16
C TYR A 104 -3.67 -26.14 -3.94
N SER A 105 -2.65 -25.62 -4.65
CA SER A 105 -1.23 -25.96 -4.42
C SER A 105 -0.57 -25.13 -3.31
N ASN A 106 -1.34 -24.39 -2.51
CA ASN A 106 -0.88 -23.43 -1.51
C ASN A 106 -0.04 -22.26 -2.04
N LYS A 107 0.07 -22.10 -3.36
CA LYS A 107 0.68 -20.91 -3.98
C LYS A 107 -0.30 -19.77 -4.04
N VAL A 108 0.13 -18.57 -3.65
CA VAL A 108 -0.60 -17.32 -3.81
C VAL A 108 -0.07 -16.59 -5.05
N GLN A 109 -0.98 -16.18 -5.93
CA GLN A 109 -0.64 -15.49 -7.17
C GLN A 109 -1.43 -14.19 -7.28
N GLY A 110 -0.73 -13.09 -7.54
CA GLY A 110 -1.36 -11.81 -7.84
C GLY A 110 -1.96 -11.81 -9.24
N ALA A 111 -3.14 -11.23 -9.41
CA ALA A 111 -3.68 -10.91 -10.72
C ALA A 111 -2.68 -9.99 -11.45
N ASN A 112 -2.43 -10.26 -12.73
CA ASN A 112 -1.55 -9.44 -13.55
C ASN A 112 -2.07 -8.00 -13.52
N THR A 113 -1.29 -7.10 -12.95
CA THR A 113 -1.52 -5.66 -13.03
C THR A 113 -1.42 -5.30 -14.52
N VAL A 114 -2.56 -5.15 -15.19
CA VAL A 114 -2.58 -4.60 -16.54
C VAL A 114 -2.03 -3.17 -16.41
N LEU A 115 -0.88 -2.93 -17.06
CA LEU A 115 -0.35 -1.58 -17.29
C LEU A 115 -1.26 -0.84 -18.27
#